data_AF-A0A356EES0-F1
#
_entry.id   AF-A0A356EES0-F1
#
_cell.length_a   1.000
_cell.length_b   1.000
_cell.length_c   1.000
_cell.angle_alpha   90.00
_cell.angle_beta   90.00
_cell.angle_gamma   90.00
#
_symmetry.space_group_name_H-M   'P 1'
#
loop_
_entity.id
_entity.type
_entity.pdbx_description
1 polymer ?
#
loop_
_entity_poly.entity_id
_entity_poly.type
_entity_poly.pdbx_seq_one_letter_code
_entity_poly.pdbx_strand_id
1 'polypeptide(L)'
;MAICPVCNVDIGTARRCPLCRTCLDEDGAAVVPVVAPPPAELDSNQRRQRNIIIIEVISVSMAIVAGTVIAANLVLARRLDWSLYILTALGFLWPLVCLPLLFPRRLAVVLPLLTLTPLGFLLLLDLLKPPLVWFVPLALPILLSIEVFGGLASLATALTKRRGLNVIAYALMAAAGVCIAVESALAWFLHQPWRLAWSSVVAFAAIPVAGFLIYFHHRIAKTTTLRKLFHL
;
A
#
# COMPACT_ATOMS: atom_id res chain seq x y z
N MET A 1 -23.40 -20.72 51.96
CA MET A 1 -24.19 -19.47 51.86
C MET A 1 -23.18 -18.37 51.61
N ALA A 2 -23.18 -17.78 50.41
CA ALA A 2 -22.20 -16.76 50.06
C ALA A 2 -22.81 -15.36 50.31
N ILE A 3 -22.18 -14.58 51.18
CA ILE A 3 -22.56 -13.19 51.44
C ILE A 3 -21.57 -12.30 50.70
N CYS A 4 -22.06 -11.29 49.98
CA CYS A 4 -21.17 -10.37 49.28
C CYS A 4 -20.37 -9.50 50.29
N PRO A 5 -19.03 -9.48 50.27
CA PRO A 5 -18.24 -8.72 51.23
C PRO A 5 -18.33 -7.20 51.06
N VAL A 6 -18.88 -6.72 49.94
CA VAL A 6 -18.98 -5.28 49.63
C VAL A 6 -20.32 -4.69 50.02
N CYS A 7 -21.42 -5.37 49.67
CA CYS A 7 -22.77 -4.86 49.93
C CYS A 7 -23.51 -5.63 51.03
N ASN A 8 -22.92 -6.70 51.56
CA ASN A 8 -23.44 -7.55 52.62
C ASN A 8 -24.81 -8.20 52.33
N VAL A 9 -25.16 -8.30 51.04
CA VAL A 9 -26.37 -8.99 50.57
C VAL A 9 -26.09 -10.47 50.36
N ASP A 10 -27.04 -11.32 50.75
CA ASP A 10 -27.01 -12.76 50.49
C ASP A 10 -27.30 -13.04 49.01
N ILE A 11 -26.36 -13.69 48.34
CA ILE A 11 -26.39 -13.92 46.89
C ILE A 11 -26.55 -15.40 46.53
N GLY A 12 -26.75 -16.27 47.52
CA GLY A 12 -26.95 -17.71 47.29
C GLY A 12 -25.77 -18.36 46.55
N THR A 13 -26.00 -18.78 45.30
CA THR A 13 -25.00 -19.44 44.41
C THR A 13 -24.59 -18.58 43.21
N ALA A 14 -25.05 -17.33 43.13
CA ALA A 14 -24.75 -16.47 41.99
C ALA A 14 -23.28 -15.99 42.03
N ARG A 15 -22.51 -16.28 40.97
CA ARG A 15 -21.10 -15.84 40.82
C ARG A 15 -20.91 -14.32 40.73
N ARG A 16 -22.00 -13.56 40.60
CA ARG A 16 -21.98 -12.10 40.46
C ARG A 16 -23.10 -11.48 41.27
N CYS A 17 -22.77 -10.50 42.10
CA CYS A 17 -23.78 -9.80 42.89
C CYS A 17 -24.68 -8.94 41.99
N PRO A 18 -26.02 -9.09 42.03
CA PRO A 18 -26.93 -8.30 41.18
C PRO A 18 -26.94 -6.81 41.52
N LEU A 19 -26.62 -6.44 42.77
CA LEU A 19 -26.64 -5.05 43.24
C LEU A 19 -25.35 -4.28 42.88
N CYS A 20 -24.19 -4.75 43.35
CA CYS A 20 -22.90 -4.07 43.16
C CYS A 20 -22.05 -4.62 42.00
N ARG A 21 -22.51 -5.69 41.32
CA ARG A 21 -21.87 -6.35 40.16
C ARG A 21 -20.47 -6.92 40.39
N THR A 22 -20.02 -6.99 41.64
CA THR A 22 -18.75 -7.63 42.03
C THR A 22 -18.79 -9.12 41.71
N CYS A 23 -17.74 -9.63 41.06
CA CYS A 23 -17.55 -11.05 40.80
C CYS A 23 -16.93 -11.72 42.04
N LEU A 24 -17.43 -12.91 42.39
CA LEU A 24 -16.99 -13.67 43.54
C LEU A 24 -16.53 -15.06 43.06
N ASP A 25 -15.46 -15.57 43.66
CA ASP A 25 -14.97 -16.92 43.39
C ASP A 25 -15.82 -17.98 44.10
N GLU A 26 -15.58 -19.27 43.83
CA GLU A 26 -16.36 -20.37 44.41
C GLU A 26 -16.34 -20.40 45.95
N ASP A 27 -15.31 -19.82 46.57
CA ASP A 27 -15.16 -19.66 48.03
C ASP A 27 -15.71 -18.34 48.59
N GLY A 28 -16.41 -17.52 47.77
CA GLY A 28 -17.05 -16.27 48.20
C GLY A 28 -16.12 -15.07 48.37
N ALA A 29 -14.85 -15.17 47.97
CA ALA A 29 -13.90 -14.06 47.98
C ALA A 29 -14.07 -13.17 46.73
N ALA A 30 -13.91 -11.86 46.90
CA ALA A 30 -13.97 -10.91 45.78
C ALA A 30 -12.77 -11.12 44.86
N VAL A 31 -13.03 -11.58 43.63
CA VAL A 31 -11.98 -11.72 42.61
C VAL A 31 -11.74 -10.35 42.03
N VAL A 32 -10.61 -9.74 42.38
CA VAL A 32 -10.07 -8.62 41.59
C VAL A 32 -9.78 -9.21 40.21
N PRO A 33 -10.42 -8.73 39.13
CA PRO A 33 -10.08 -9.22 37.81
C PRO A 33 -8.61 -8.90 37.60
N VAL A 34 -7.78 -9.94 37.42
CA VAL A 34 -6.42 -9.78 36.92
C VAL A 34 -6.59 -9.15 35.55
N VAL A 35 -6.39 -7.83 35.51
CA VAL A 35 -6.34 -7.08 34.27
C VAL A 35 -5.17 -7.71 33.51
N ALA A 36 -5.49 -8.54 32.52
CA ALA A 36 -4.50 -9.04 31.59
C ALA A 36 -3.71 -7.82 31.10
N PRO A 37 -2.36 -7.85 31.14
CA PRO A 37 -1.58 -6.70 30.69
C PRO A 37 -2.09 -6.32 29.30
N PRO A 38 -2.37 -5.02 29.05
CA PRO A 38 -2.89 -4.58 27.76
C PRO A 38 -1.99 -5.15 26.65
N PRO A 39 -2.58 -5.61 25.53
CA PRO A 39 -1.83 -6.27 24.47
C PRO A 39 -0.62 -5.39 24.13
N ALA A 40 0.58 -5.94 24.31
CA ALA A 40 1.83 -5.20 24.32
C ALA A 40 1.85 -4.15 23.19
N GLU A 41 1.62 -2.90 23.56
CA GLU A 41 1.86 -1.77 22.67
C GLU A 41 3.36 -1.75 22.46
N LEU A 42 3.82 -2.47 21.43
CA LEU A 42 5.20 -2.47 20.96
C LEU A 42 5.70 -1.03 20.98
N ASP A 43 6.58 -0.74 21.94
CA ASP A 43 7.13 0.60 22.15
C ASP A 43 7.65 1.09 20.79
N SER A 44 7.39 2.36 20.50
CA SER A 44 7.83 3.01 19.27
C SER A 44 9.33 2.81 19.02
N ASN A 45 10.13 2.70 20.09
CA ASN A 45 11.55 2.36 20.05
C ASN A 45 11.79 0.93 19.55
N GLN A 46 11.03 -0.06 20.06
CA GLN A 46 11.12 -1.46 19.64
C GLN A 46 10.70 -1.64 18.17
N ARG A 47 9.68 -0.92 17.69
CA ARG A 47 9.31 -0.92 16.26
C ARG A 47 10.40 -0.34 15.38
N ARG A 48 11.02 0.78 15.79
CA ARG A 48 12.11 1.40 15.06
C ARG A 48 13.33 0.49 15.00
N GLN A 49 13.70 -0.13 16.12
CA GLN A 49 14.82 -1.06 16.18
C GLN A 49 14.58 -2.29 15.30
N ARG A 50 13.37 -2.86 15.31
CA ARG A 50 12.98 -3.94 14.41
C ARG A 50 13.09 -3.54 12.93
N ASN A 51 12.61 -2.35 12.55
CA ASN A 51 12.72 -1.86 11.18
C ASN A 51 14.18 -1.70 10.75
N ILE A 52 15.05 -1.18 11.63
CA ILE A 52 16.49 -1.04 11.35
C ILE A 52 17.13 -2.40 11.12
N ILE A 53 16.85 -3.39 11.97
CA ILE A 53 17.36 -4.76 11.79
C ILE A 53 16.89 -5.35 10.46
N ILE A 54 15.62 -5.17 10.10
CA ILE A 54 15.08 -5.64 8.81
C ILE A 54 15.83 -4.98 7.65
N ILE A 55 16.02 -3.66 7.68
CA ILE A 55 16.76 -2.94 6.65
C ILE A 55 18.20 -3.45 6.58
N GLU A 56 18.88 -3.63 7.70
CA GLU A 56 20.26 -4.13 7.74
C GLU A 56 20.37 -5.52 7.10
N VAL A 57 19.49 -6.45 7.47
CA VAL A 57 19.44 -7.80 6.89
C VAL A 57 19.19 -7.75 5.39
N ILE A 58 18.23 -6.95 4.93
CA ILE A 58 17.96 -6.78 3.50
C ILE A 58 19.18 -6.15 2.82
N SER A 59 19.83 -5.15 3.43
CA SER A 59 21.02 -4.46 2.87
C SER A 59 22.13 -5.43 2.59
N VAL A 60 22.48 -6.20 3.62
CA VAL A 60 23.56 -7.17 3.59
C VAL A 60 23.23 -8.27 2.59
N SER A 61 21.99 -8.77 2.59
CA SER A 61 21.57 -9.79 1.62
C SER A 61 21.69 -9.32 0.17
N MET A 62 21.21 -8.11 -0.14
CA MET A 62 21.33 -7.55 -1.50
C MET A 62 22.78 -7.22 -1.87
N ALA A 63 23.60 -6.79 -0.92
CA ALA A 63 25.03 -6.54 -1.14
C ALA A 63 25.78 -7.84 -1.47
N ILE A 64 25.45 -8.95 -0.81
CA ILE A 64 26.02 -10.27 -1.12
C ILE A 64 25.61 -10.69 -2.54
N VAL A 65 24.33 -10.54 -2.91
CA VAL A 65 23.86 -10.85 -4.27
C VAL A 65 24.57 -9.96 -5.30
N ALA A 66 24.70 -8.65 -5.05
CA ALA A 66 25.42 -7.74 -5.93
C ALA A 66 26.90 -8.16 -6.10
N GLY A 67 27.60 -8.45 -5.00
CA GLY A 67 29.00 -8.87 -5.02
C GLY A 67 29.21 -10.19 -5.76
N THR A 68 28.37 -11.19 -5.51
CA THR A 68 28.44 -12.50 -6.19
C THR A 68 28.20 -12.38 -7.70
N VAL A 69 27.23 -11.58 -8.12
CA VAL A 69 26.92 -11.37 -9.54
C VAL A 69 28.02 -10.58 -10.25
N ILE A 70 28.59 -9.56 -9.61
CA ILE A 70 29.76 -8.84 -10.13
C ILE A 70 30.95 -9.79 -10.29
N ALA A 71 31.27 -10.56 -9.24
CA ALA A 71 32.37 -11.50 -9.27
C ALA A 71 32.17 -12.58 -10.36
N ALA A 72 30.98 -13.18 -10.45
CA ALA A 72 30.66 -14.16 -11.47
C ALA A 72 30.81 -13.59 -12.88
N ASN A 73 30.32 -12.37 -13.13
CA ASN A 73 30.44 -11.74 -14.44
C ASN A 73 31.90 -11.43 -14.81
N LEU A 74 32.70 -10.93 -13.86
CA LEU A 74 34.12 -10.70 -14.09
C LEU A 74 34.89 -11.99 -14.36
N VAL A 75 34.57 -13.09 -13.68
CA VAL A 75 35.20 -14.39 -13.91
C VAL A 75 34.82 -14.97 -15.28
N LEU A 76 33.54 -14.90 -15.66
CA LEU A 76 33.05 -15.51 -16.90
C LEU A 76 33.34 -14.66 -18.14
N ALA A 77 33.06 -13.36 -18.09
CA ALA A 77 33.07 -12.47 -19.25
C ALA A 77 34.22 -11.45 -19.25
N ARG A 78 34.96 -11.30 -18.13
CA ARG A 78 35.99 -10.26 -17.91
C ARG A 78 35.49 -8.83 -18.17
N ARG A 79 34.18 -8.63 -18.20
CA ARG A 79 33.48 -7.38 -18.49
C ARG A 79 32.20 -7.32 -17.67
N LEU A 80 31.67 -6.12 -17.47
CA LEU A 80 30.43 -5.90 -16.73
C LEU A 80 29.27 -5.70 -17.71
N ASP A 81 28.77 -6.79 -18.30
CA ASP A 81 27.61 -6.72 -19.20
C ASP A 81 26.29 -7.09 -18.49
N TRP A 82 26.03 -8.38 -18.27
CA TRP A 82 24.74 -8.84 -17.72
C TRP A 82 24.56 -8.51 -16.23
N SER A 83 25.65 -8.39 -15.47
CA SER A 83 25.57 -7.99 -14.05
C SER A 83 24.97 -6.61 -13.86
N LEU A 84 25.14 -5.68 -14.82
CA LEU A 84 24.62 -4.32 -14.69
C LEU A 84 23.09 -4.31 -14.62
N TYR A 85 22.41 -5.18 -15.36
CA TYR A 85 20.94 -5.32 -15.30
C TYR A 85 20.45 -5.79 -13.92
N ILE A 86 21.21 -6.68 -13.29
CA ILE A 86 20.89 -7.19 -11.95
C ILE A 86 21.16 -6.10 -10.91
N LEU A 87 22.28 -5.36 -11.04
CA LEU A 87 22.60 -4.25 -10.15
C LEU A 87 21.59 -3.11 -10.24
N THR A 88 21.13 -2.75 -11.44
CA THR A 88 20.07 -1.73 -11.59
C THR A 88 18.75 -2.19 -10.98
N ALA A 89 18.39 -3.47 -11.12
CA ALA A 89 17.21 -4.04 -10.47
C ALA A 89 17.33 -4.06 -8.94
N LEU A 90 18.50 -4.41 -8.39
CA LEU A 90 18.75 -4.33 -6.95
C LEU A 90 18.69 -2.87 -6.45
N GLY A 91 19.27 -1.93 -7.19
CA GLY A 91 19.22 -0.51 -6.91
C GLY A 91 17.81 0.08 -6.98
N PHE A 92 16.91 -0.52 -7.74
CA PHE A 92 15.47 -0.20 -7.77
C PHE A 92 14.72 -0.80 -6.57
N LEU A 93 14.98 -2.06 -6.26
CA LEU A 93 14.27 -2.79 -5.20
C LEU A 93 14.64 -2.28 -3.80
N TRP A 94 15.89 -1.86 -3.63
CA TRP A 94 16.41 -1.33 -2.37
C TRP A 94 15.59 -0.15 -1.81
N PRO A 95 15.45 1.00 -2.51
CA PRO A 95 14.66 2.14 -2.06
C PRO A 95 13.17 1.80 -1.95
N LEU A 96 12.64 0.94 -2.82
CA LEU A 96 11.23 0.53 -2.79
C LEU A 96 10.84 -0.08 -1.43
N VAL A 97 11.72 -0.92 -0.87
CA VAL A 97 11.49 -1.60 0.42
C VAL A 97 11.99 -0.77 1.60
N CYS A 98 13.15 -0.14 1.49
CA CYS A 98 13.81 0.46 2.64
C CYS A 98 13.32 1.86 2.97
N LEU A 99 12.90 2.67 1.98
CA LEU A 99 12.42 4.03 2.25
C LEU A 99 11.17 4.07 3.14
N PRO A 100 10.13 3.24 2.92
CA PRO A 100 8.98 3.18 3.83
C PRO A 100 9.35 2.75 5.25
N LEU A 101 10.34 1.85 5.39
CA LEU A 101 10.79 1.31 6.67
C LEU A 101 11.65 2.31 7.46
N LEU A 102 12.50 3.09 6.76
CA LEU A 102 13.37 4.13 7.34
C LEU A 102 12.57 5.34 7.82
N PHE A 103 11.56 5.76 7.04
CA PHE A 103 10.83 7.00 7.27
C PHE A 103 9.30 6.81 7.38
N PRO A 104 8.80 5.93 8.27
CA PRO A 104 7.40 5.54 8.31
C PRO A 104 6.43 6.70 8.64
N ARG A 105 6.93 7.78 9.25
CA ARG A 105 6.14 8.97 9.61
C ARG A 105 6.34 10.15 8.66
N ARG A 106 7.27 10.08 7.69
CA ARG A 106 7.58 11.19 6.78
C ARG A 106 7.09 10.90 5.36
N LEU A 107 5.78 10.67 5.24
CA LEU A 107 5.14 10.33 3.96
C LEU A 107 5.43 11.38 2.87
N ALA A 108 5.51 12.66 3.24
CA ALA A 108 5.84 13.76 2.33
C ALA A 108 7.24 13.64 1.69
N VAL A 109 8.18 12.94 2.33
CA VAL A 109 9.53 12.68 1.79
C VAL A 109 9.59 11.33 1.08
N VAL A 110 8.93 10.31 1.63
CA VAL A 110 8.94 8.95 1.07
C VAL A 110 8.23 8.89 -0.27
N LEU A 111 7.05 9.51 -0.39
CA LEU A 111 6.26 9.46 -1.63
C LEU A 111 7.02 9.97 -2.85
N PRO A 112 7.55 11.22 -2.89
CA PRO A 112 8.25 11.69 -4.09
C PRO A 112 9.48 10.84 -4.41
N LEU A 113 10.19 10.34 -3.39
CA LEU A 113 11.35 9.50 -3.64
C LEU A 113 10.97 8.14 -4.23
N LEU A 114 9.81 7.60 -3.82
CA LEU A 114 9.26 6.37 -4.36
C LEU A 114 8.77 6.53 -5.80
N THR A 115 8.21 7.70 -6.17
CA THR A 115 7.77 7.98 -7.55
C THR A 115 8.95 8.26 -8.49
N LEU A 116 10.05 8.82 -7.98
CA LEU A 116 11.30 8.99 -8.75
C LEU A 116 12.06 7.67 -8.97
N THR A 117 11.89 6.69 -8.08
CA THR A 117 12.58 5.39 -8.13
C THR A 117 12.35 4.62 -9.46
N PRO A 118 11.11 4.39 -9.95
CA PRO A 118 10.89 3.72 -11.23
C PRO A 118 11.38 4.53 -12.43
N LEU A 119 11.32 5.87 -12.37
CA LEU A 119 11.88 6.74 -13.41
C LEU A 119 13.40 6.57 -13.51
N GLY A 120 14.10 6.61 -12.38
CA GLY A 120 15.55 6.38 -12.33
C GLY A 120 15.93 4.98 -12.83
N PHE A 121 15.16 3.96 -12.44
CA PHE A 121 15.38 2.59 -12.89
C PHE A 121 15.29 2.43 -14.41
N LEU A 122 14.20 2.89 -15.03
CA LEU A 122 14.03 2.78 -16.48
C LEU A 122 15.04 3.64 -17.24
N LEU A 123 15.40 4.82 -16.71
CA LEU A 123 16.45 5.66 -17.28
C LEU A 123 17.81 4.94 -17.26
N LEU A 124 18.20 4.37 -16.13
CA LEU A 124 19.45 3.61 -16.01
C LEU A 124 19.45 2.42 -16.97
N LEU A 125 18.33 1.71 -17.11
CA LEU A 125 18.22 0.59 -18.05
C LEU A 125 18.43 0.99 -19.51
N ASP A 126 17.85 2.11 -19.95
CA ASP A 126 18.08 2.61 -21.32
C ASP A 126 19.54 3.06 -21.49
N LEU A 127 20.12 3.66 -20.45
CA LEU A 127 21.50 4.14 -20.47
C LEU A 127 22.56 3.01 -20.42
N LEU A 128 22.19 1.77 -20.06
CA LEU A 128 23.09 0.62 -20.14
C LEU A 128 23.55 0.33 -21.58
N LYS A 129 22.72 0.69 -22.57
CA LYS A 129 23.04 0.54 -23.99
C LYS A 129 22.76 1.85 -24.74
N PRO A 130 23.69 2.83 -24.67
CA PRO A 130 23.51 4.08 -25.37
C PRO A 130 23.41 3.85 -26.89
N PRO A 131 22.65 4.70 -27.62
CA PRO A 131 21.98 5.92 -27.18
C PRO A 131 20.66 5.68 -26.42
N LEU A 132 20.11 6.74 -25.79
CA LEU A 132 18.75 6.72 -25.20
C LEU A 132 17.71 6.55 -26.32
N VAL A 133 17.08 5.38 -26.42
CA VAL A 133 16.14 5.07 -27.51
C VAL A 133 14.70 5.12 -27.03
N TRP A 134 14.39 4.54 -25.87
CA TRP A 134 13.00 4.26 -25.47
C TRP A 134 12.58 4.94 -24.18
N PHE A 135 13.51 5.45 -23.35
CA PHE A 135 13.14 6.09 -22.10
C PHE A 135 12.28 7.34 -22.33
N VAL A 136 12.79 8.29 -23.11
CA VAL A 136 12.12 9.59 -23.34
C VAL A 136 10.82 9.45 -24.14
N PRO A 137 10.77 8.78 -25.31
CA PRO A 137 9.56 8.74 -26.13
C PRO A 137 8.52 7.73 -25.64
N LEU A 138 8.88 6.75 -24.81
CA LEU A 138 7.97 5.66 -24.42
C LEU A 138 7.82 5.53 -22.89
N ALA A 139 8.90 5.28 -22.16
CA ALA A 139 8.80 4.98 -20.72
C ALA A 139 8.35 6.19 -19.88
N LEU A 140 8.91 7.36 -20.17
CA LEU A 140 8.62 8.61 -19.47
C LEU A 140 7.14 9.00 -19.58
N PRO A 141 6.50 9.09 -20.77
CA PRO A 141 5.09 9.44 -20.85
C PRO A 141 4.18 8.40 -20.18
N ILE A 142 4.54 7.11 -20.23
CA ILE A 142 3.80 6.05 -19.53
C ILE A 142 3.88 6.24 -18.01
N LEU A 143 5.08 6.36 -17.45
CA LEU A 143 5.27 6.54 -16.01
C LEU A 143 4.61 7.83 -15.52
N LEU A 144 4.79 8.95 -16.22
CA LEU A 144 4.13 10.21 -15.87
C LEU A 144 2.61 10.08 -15.90
N SER A 145 2.03 9.33 -16.86
CA SER A 145 0.59 9.09 -16.87
C SER A 145 0.11 8.33 -15.64
N ILE A 146 0.85 7.31 -15.20
CA ILE A 146 0.53 6.53 -13.99
C ILE A 146 0.56 7.43 -12.76
N GLU A 147 1.59 8.27 -12.62
CA GLU A 147 1.73 9.20 -11.51
C GLU A 147 0.63 10.27 -11.51
N VAL A 148 0.31 10.84 -12.67
CA VAL A 148 -0.74 11.86 -12.80
C VAL A 148 -2.12 11.27 -12.53
N PHE A 149 -2.50 10.18 -13.19
CA PHE A 149 -3.83 9.58 -13.01
C PHE A 149 -3.99 8.92 -11.64
N GLY A 150 -2.95 8.25 -11.13
CA GLY A 150 -2.92 7.70 -9.78
C GLY A 150 -2.98 8.80 -8.71
N GLY A 151 -2.21 9.87 -8.90
CA GLY A 151 -2.23 11.07 -8.06
C GLY A 151 -3.61 11.72 -8.03
N LEU A 152 -4.24 11.94 -9.18
CA LEU A 152 -5.60 12.48 -9.29
C LEU A 152 -6.63 11.58 -8.60
N ALA A 153 -6.57 10.26 -8.79
CA ALA A 153 -7.48 9.33 -8.11
C ALA A 153 -7.27 9.32 -6.58
N SER A 154 -6.02 9.40 -6.12
CA SER A 154 -5.69 9.48 -4.70
C SER A 154 -6.18 10.80 -4.08
N LEU A 155 -6.04 11.92 -4.80
CA LEU A 155 -6.52 13.24 -4.39
C LEU A 155 -8.05 13.27 -4.34
N ALA A 156 -8.72 12.78 -5.38
CA ALA A 156 -10.18 12.65 -5.42
C ALA A 156 -10.69 11.79 -4.25
N THR A 157 -9.99 10.69 -3.95
CA THR A 157 -10.29 9.84 -2.79
C THR A 157 -10.10 10.57 -1.46
N ALA A 158 -9.02 11.35 -1.31
CA ALA A 158 -8.73 12.11 -0.10
C ALA A 158 -9.74 13.24 0.14
N LEU A 159 -10.19 13.92 -0.92
CA LEU A 159 -11.20 14.98 -0.87
C LEU A 159 -12.62 14.44 -0.65
N THR A 160 -12.86 13.17 -0.96
CA THR A 160 -14.18 12.57 -0.82
C THR A 160 -14.49 12.20 0.63
N LYS A 161 -15.56 12.78 1.18
CA LYS A 161 -16.01 12.55 2.57
C LYS A 161 -16.37 11.09 2.88
N ARG A 162 -16.79 10.31 1.88
CA ARG A 162 -17.17 8.89 2.00
C ARG A 162 -16.42 8.05 0.98
N ARG A 163 -15.40 7.32 1.43
CA ARG A 163 -14.46 6.55 0.57
C ARG A 163 -15.00 5.20 0.06
N GLY A 164 -16.30 4.97 0.03
CA GLY A 164 -16.86 3.68 -0.39
C GLY A 164 -16.71 3.43 -1.91
N LEU A 165 -17.83 3.33 -2.60
CA LEU A 165 -17.86 3.04 -4.05
C LEU A 165 -17.16 4.11 -4.91
N ASN A 166 -17.00 5.34 -4.41
CA ASN A 166 -16.27 6.40 -5.11
C ASN A 166 -14.78 6.06 -5.35
N VAL A 167 -14.13 5.31 -4.45
CA VAL A 167 -12.72 4.93 -4.63
C VAL A 167 -12.55 4.03 -5.84
N ILE A 168 -13.46 3.07 -6.00
CA ILE A 168 -13.47 2.15 -7.14
C ILE A 168 -13.72 2.94 -8.43
N ALA A 169 -14.63 3.91 -8.41
CA ALA A 169 -14.90 4.75 -9.56
C ALA A 169 -13.67 5.58 -9.99
N TYR A 170 -12.97 6.22 -9.05
CA TYR A 170 -11.76 6.98 -9.36
C TYR A 170 -10.63 6.08 -9.88
N ALA A 171 -10.48 4.88 -9.32
CA ALA A 171 -9.51 3.91 -9.82
C ALA A 171 -9.83 3.46 -11.26
N LEU A 172 -11.10 3.21 -11.58
CA LEU A 172 -11.53 2.87 -12.95
C LEU A 172 -11.26 4.01 -13.95
N MET A 173 -11.54 5.26 -13.56
CA MET A 173 -11.25 6.42 -14.40
C MET A 173 -9.75 6.60 -14.63
N ALA A 174 -8.93 6.43 -13.59
CA ALA A 174 -7.48 6.49 -13.69
C ALA A 174 -6.93 5.38 -14.61
N ALA A 175 -7.42 4.15 -14.47
CA ALA A 175 -7.03 3.03 -15.32
C ALA A 175 -7.33 3.29 -16.80
N ALA A 176 -8.52 3.84 -17.11
CA ALA A 176 -8.87 4.23 -18.48
C ALA A 176 -7.92 5.31 -19.03
N GLY A 177 -7.60 6.34 -18.23
CA GLY A 177 -6.65 7.39 -18.61
C GLY A 177 -5.25 6.86 -18.88
N VAL A 178 -4.73 5.97 -18.02
CA VAL A 178 -3.44 5.31 -18.21
C VAL A 178 -3.43 4.46 -19.48
N CYS A 179 -4.50 3.70 -19.76
CA CYS A 179 -4.59 2.89 -20.99
C CYS A 179 -4.49 3.74 -22.25
N ILE A 180 -5.21 4.87 -22.29
CA ILE A 180 -5.16 5.82 -23.43
C ILE A 180 -3.76 6.41 -23.58
N ALA A 181 -3.11 6.78 -22.47
CA ALA A 181 -1.75 7.33 -22.49
C ALA A 181 -0.73 6.28 -22.98
N VAL A 182 -0.84 5.04 -22.52
CA VAL A 182 0.01 3.93 -22.95
C VAL A 182 -0.15 3.66 -24.45
N GLU A 183 -1.38 3.55 -24.96
CA GLU A 183 -1.62 3.31 -26.39
C GLU A 183 -1.12 4.48 -27.25
N SER A 184 -1.29 5.71 -26.77
CA SER A 184 -0.78 6.91 -27.46
C SER A 184 0.74 6.97 -27.50
N ALA A 185 1.41 6.64 -26.38
CA ALA A 185 2.87 6.57 -26.30
C ALA A 185 3.42 5.46 -27.21
N LEU A 186 2.77 4.31 -27.26
CA LEU A 186 3.13 3.21 -28.17
C LEU A 186 2.95 3.61 -29.64
N ALA A 187 1.82 4.24 -30.00
CA ALA A 187 1.57 4.68 -31.36
C ALA A 187 2.65 5.67 -31.83
N TRP A 188 3.04 6.60 -30.97
CA TRP A 188 4.13 7.54 -31.25
C TRP A 188 5.47 6.81 -31.38
N PHE A 189 5.85 6.00 -30.41
CA PHE A 189 7.13 5.28 -30.39
C PHE A 189 7.31 4.34 -31.59
N LEU A 190 6.23 3.68 -32.02
CA LEU A 190 6.25 2.74 -33.16
C LEU A 190 5.98 3.41 -34.52
N HIS A 191 5.87 4.75 -34.57
CA HIS A 191 5.51 5.51 -35.77
C HIS A 191 4.23 5.01 -36.46
N GLN A 192 3.27 4.53 -35.67
CA GLN A 192 1.97 4.05 -36.14
C GLN A 192 0.98 5.21 -36.21
N PRO A 193 -0.05 5.14 -37.08
CA PRO A 193 -1.12 6.12 -37.08
C PRO A 193 -1.81 6.13 -35.70
N TRP A 194 -2.09 7.33 -35.19
CA TRP A 194 -2.73 7.47 -33.89
C TRP A 194 -4.16 6.94 -33.94
N ARG A 195 -4.36 5.74 -33.41
CA ARG A 195 -5.63 5.01 -33.36
C ARG A 195 -5.76 4.32 -32.00
N LEU A 196 -6.84 4.61 -31.29
CA LEU A 196 -7.15 4.02 -29.98
C LEU A 196 -7.99 2.76 -30.18
N ALA A 197 -7.34 1.60 -30.22
CA ALA A 197 -8.00 0.32 -30.44
C ALA A 197 -8.43 -0.33 -29.12
N TRP A 198 -7.50 -0.67 -28.23
CA TRP A 198 -7.82 -1.40 -27.00
C TRP A 198 -8.13 -0.46 -25.83
N SER A 199 -7.52 0.72 -25.78
CA SER A 199 -7.81 1.69 -24.71
C SER A 199 -9.22 2.29 -24.81
N SER A 200 -9.77 2.40 -26.02
CA SER A 200 -11.14 2.86 -26.24
C SER A 200 -12.16 1.86 -25.68
N VAL A 201 -11.95 0.55 -25.90
CA VAL A 201 -12.78 -0.51 -25.31
C VAL A 201 -12.74 -0.45 -23.78
N VAL A 202 -11.55 -0.29 -23.19
CA VAL A 202 -11.40 -0.13 -21.72
C VAL A 202 -12.13 1.11 -21.23
N ALA A 203 -12.01 2.25 -21.93
CA ALA A 203 -12.68 3.49 -21.56
C ALA A 203 -14.21 3.37 -21.64
N PHE A 204 -14.74 2.77 -22.71
CA PHE A 204 -16.17 2.52 -22.87
C PHE A 204 -16.74 1.58 -21.81
N ALA A 205 -15.96 0.62 -21.31
CA ALA A 205 -16.39 -0.24 -20.20
C ALA A 205 -16.28 0.46 -18.85
N ALA A 206 -15.14 1.11 -18.57
CA ALA A 206 -14.81 1.64 -17.25
C ALA A 206 -15.56 2.93 -16.90
N ILE A 207 -15.72 3.86 -17.86
CA ILE A 207 -16.29 5.19 -17.60
C ILE A 207 -17.77 5.10 -17.21
N PRO A 208 -18.65 4.36 -17.92
CA PRO A 208 -20.05 4.23 -17.52
C PRO A 208 -20.21 3.56 -16.15
N VAL A 209 -19.40 2.54 -15.87
CA VAL A 209 -19.40 1.86 -14.56
C VAL A 209 -18.95 2.81 -13.46
N ALA A 210 -17.87 3.58 -13.67
CA ALA A 210 -17.43 4.61 -12.74
C ALA A 210 -18.50 5.67 -12.49
N GLY A 211 -19.16 6.16 -13.55
CA GLY A 211 -20.27 7.11 -13.47
C GLY A 211 -21.44 6.55 -12.67
N PHE A 212 -21.84 5.30 -12.91
CA PHE A 212 -22.88 4.61 -12.15
C PHE A 212 -22.50 4.48 -10.67
N LEU A 213 -21.26 4.10 -10.35
CA LEU A 213 -20.79 3.97 -8.97
C LEU A 213 -20.82 5.30 -8.21
N ILE A 214 -20.38 6.40 -8.84
CA ILE A 214 -20.44 7.74 -8.27
C ILE A 214 -21.90 8.14 -8.05
N TYR A 215 -22.76 7.94 -9.05
CA TYR A 215 -24.19 8.25 -8.96
C TYR A 215 -24.87 7.46 -7.84
N PHE A 216 -24.65 6.14 -7.77
CA PHE A 216 -25.21 5.27 -6.75
C PHE A 216 -24.76 5.70 -5.35
N HIS A 217 -23.48 6.02 -5.20
CA HIS A 217 -22.93 6.49 -3.94
C HIS A 217 -23.55 7.83 -3.50
N HIS A 218 -23.71 8.78 -4.40
CA HIS A 218 -24.24 10.11 -4.06
C HIS A 218 -25.76 10.14 -3.90
N ARG A 219 -26.51 9.31 -4.62
CA ARG A 219 -27.99 9.33 -4.63
C ARG A 219 -28.60 8.31 -3.66
N ILE A 220 -28.11 7.08 -3.64
CA ILE A 220 -28.77 5.95 -2.96
C ILE A 220 -28.16 5.69 -1.59
N ALA A 221 -26.83 5.76 -1.46
CA ALA A 221 -26.16 5.53 -0.17
C ALA A 221 -26.37 6.67 0.85
N LYS A 222 -27.01 7.79 0.45
CA LYS A 222 -27.44 8.84 1.38
C LYS A 222 -28.74 8.51 2.11
N THR A 223 -29.64 7.74 1.51
CA THR A 223 -30.99 7.47 2.04
C THR A 223 -31.07 6.20 2.87
N THR A 224 -30.10 5.29 2.71
CA THR A 224 -30.02 4.07 3.51
C THR A 224 -28.94 4.22 4.57
N THR A 225 -29.36 4.34 5.83
CA THR A 225 -28.48 4.14 6.97
C THR A 225 -27.92 2.73 6.86
N LEU A 226 -26.68 2.57 6.42
CA LEU A 226 -25.97 1.28 6.27
C LEU A 226 -26.01 0.42 7.55
N ARG A 227 -26.35 1.04 8.70
CA ARG A 227 -26.66 0.40 9.99
C ARG A 227 -27.81 -0.61 9.94
N LYS A 228 -28.71 -0.54 8.94
CA LYS A 228 -29.81 -1.52 8.78
C LYS A 228 -29.46 -2.70 7.86
N LEU A 229 -28.41 -2.60 7.06
CA LEU A 229 -27.99 -3.65 6.11
C LEU A 229 -26.81 -4.47 6.64
N PHE A 230 -25.95 -3.84 7.43
CA PHE A 230 -24.93 -4.53 8.20
C PHE A 230 -25.38 -4.48 9.65
N HIS A 231 -25.94 -5.59 10.14
CA HIS A 231 -26.21 -5.80 11.57
C HIS A 231 -24.86 -5.80 12.33
N LEU A 232 -24.37 -4.60 12.66
CA LEU A 232 -23.24 -4.30 13.54
C LEU A 232 -23.71 -3.34 14.64
#